data_AF-G8CP59-F1
#
_entry.id   AF-G8CP59-F1
#
_cell.length_a   1.000
_cell.length_b   1.000
_cell.length_c   1.000
_cell.angle_alpha   90.00
_cell.angle_beta   90.00
_cell.angle_gamma   90.00
#
_symmetry.space_group_name_H-M   'P 1'
#
loop_
_entity.id
_entity.type
_entity.pdbx_description
1 polymer ?
#
loop_
_entity_poly.entity_id
_entity_poly.type
_entity_poly.pdbx_seq_one_letter_code
_entity_poly.pdbx_strand_id
1 'polypeptide(L)'
;MSNNTQAQEAKYFDLHTTGIGYLNRIREVPIRRGEPFLAVTVAALHGAADSVEYSYIDCKVVGAQAEKLVRRCKEAVEAKKKVLISFRIGDIWADPFIHQKGEKQGRPDASLKGRLLFISWIKVDGTTVYDAKEEAEKAQQGQGEPQGEPAAPAEQAAA
;
A
#
# COMPACT_ATOMS: atom_id res chain seq x y z
N MET A 1 0.07 10.76 -43.07
CA MET A 1 -1.21 10.36 -42.45
C MET A 1 -0.88 9.81 -41.06
N SER A 2 -1.11 10.58 -40.01
CA SER A 2 -0.79 10.18 -38.64
C SER A 2 -2.00 9.48 -38.03
N ASN A 3 -1.90 8.17 -37.79
CA ASN A 3 -2.94 7.41 -37.10
C ASN A 3 -2.86 7.67 -35.59
N ASN A 4 -3.86 8.38 -35.08
CA ASN A 4 -4.10 8.59 -33.66
C ASN A 4 -4.82 7.36 -33.09
N THR A 5 -4.09 6.42 -32.50
CA THR A 5 -4.71 5.33 -31.73
C THR A 5 -5.10 5.87 -30.35
N GLN A 6 -6.33 6.35 -30.22
CA GLN A 6 -6.94 6.55 -28.91
C GLN A 6 -7.06 5.16 -28.25
N ALA A 7 -6.22 4.89 -27.26
CA ALA A 7 -6.34 3.70 -26.44
C ALA A 7 -7.72 3.71 -25.78
N GLN A 8 -8.58 2.77 -26.17
CA GLN A 8 -9.88 2.56 -25.57
C GLN A 8 -9.65 2.23 -24.08
N GLU A 9 -10.07 3.13 -23.18
CA GLU A 9 -10.04 2.86 -21.74
C GLU A 9 -10.91 1.63 -21.47
N ALA A 10 -10.26 0.51 -21.15
CA ALA A 10 -10.95 -0.70 -20.80
C ALA A 10 -11.71 -0.47 -19.48
N LYS A 11 -13.03 -0.70 -19.51
CA LYS A 11 -13.90 -0.58 -18.34
C LYS A 11 -13.81 -1.87 -17.53
N TYR A 12 -13.35 -1.76 -16.30
CA TYR A 12 -13.31 -2.87 -15.34
C TYR A 12 -14.22 -2.56 -14.16
N PHE A 13 -14.68 -3.62 -13.47
CA PHE A 13 -15.31 -3.49 -12.16
C PHE A 13 -14.26 -3.77 -11.09
N ASP A 14 -14.18 -2.91 -10.09
CA ASP A 14 -13.28 -3.10 -8.96
C ASP A 14 -13.99 -3.77 -7.78
N LEU A 15 -13.37 -4.81 -7.23
CA LEU A 15 -13.74 -5.36 -5.92
C LEU A 15 -12.73 -4.87 -4.87
N HIS A 16 -13.17 -4.01 -3.95
CA HIS A 16 -12.33 -3.48 -2.89
C HIS A 16 -12.75 -3.98 -1.51
N THR A 17 -11.78 -4.43 -0.73
CA THR A 17 -11.90 -4.67 0.71
C THR A 17 -11.06 -3.63 1.43
N THR A 18 -11.67 -2.87 2.33
CA THR A 18 -11.00 -1.86 3.16
C THR A 18 -11.11 -2.23 4.62
N GLY A 19 -10.12 -1.83 5.42
CA GLY A 19 -10.11 -2.14 6.85
C GLY A 19 -8.79 -1.77 7.50
N ILE A 20 -8.65 -2.20 8.76
CA ILE A 20 -7.40 -2.09 9.51
C ILE A 20 -6.86 -3.46 9.84
N GLY A 21 -5.54 -3.58 9.91
CA GLY A 21 -4.89 -4.86 10.18
C GLY A 21 -3.40 -4.73 10.38
N TYR A 22 -2.79 -5.80 10.87
CA TYR A 22 -1.34 -5.84 11.09
C TYR A 22 -0.60 -6.39 9.87
N LEU A 23 0.52 -5.75 9.52
CA LEU A 23 1.44 -6.29 8.52
C LEU A 23 2.27 -7.42 9.12
N ASN A 24 2.23 -8.58 8.48
CA ASN A 24 2.97 -9.78 8.85
C ASN A 24 3.67 -10.38 7.63
N ARG A 25 4.75 -11.16 7.88
CA ARG A 25 5.43 -11.99 6.85
C ARG A 25 5.76 -11.25 5.54
N ILE A 26 6.35 -10.06 5.64
CA ILE A 26 6.85 -9.30 4.48
C ILE A 26 7.99 -10.09 3.83
N ARG A 27 7.86 -10.43 2.55
CA ARG A 27 8.86 -11.22 1.81
C ARG A 27 8.91 -10.84 0.33
N GLU A 28 10.08 -11.00 -0.28
CA GLU A 28 10.18 -11.00 -1.73
C GLU A 28 9.92 -12.41 -2.25
N VAL A 29 9.07 -12.52 -3.26
CA VAL A 29 8.73 -13.78 -3.89
C VAL A 29 9.39 -13.80 -5.27
N PRO A 30 10.39 -14.67 -5.48
CA PRO A 30 11.00 -14.82 -6.79
C PRO A 30 9.99 -15.44 -7.77
N ILE A 31 9.99 -14.97 -9.01
CA ILE A 31 9.18 -15.54 -10.09
C ILE A 31 10.09 -16.16 -11.14
N ARG A 32 9.62 -17.24 -11.79
CA ARG A 32 10.42 -17.99 -12.77
C ARG A 32 10.85 -17.15 -13.97
N ARG A 33 10.06 -16.13 -14.33
CA ARG A 33 10.35 -15.16 -15.40
C ARG A 33 9.80 -13.79 -14.98
N GLY A 34 10.66 -12.79 -14.93
CA GLY A 34 10.34 -11.41 -14.55
C GLY A 34 10.90 -11.00 -13.18
N GLU A 35 10.57 -9.79 -12.77
CA GLU A 35 11.04 -9.22 -11.49
C GLU A 35 10.34 -9.86 -10.28
N PRO A 36 11.07 -10.16 -9.19
CA PRO A 36 10.47 -10.55 -7.93
C PRO A 36 9.43 -9.55 -7.47
N PHE A 37 8.37 -10.03 -6.82
CA PHE A 37 7.36 -9.14 -6.26
C PHE A 37 7.36 -9.18 -4.73
N LEU A 38 6.95 -8.07 -4.13
CA LEU A 38 6.77 -7.98 -2.69
C LEU A 38 5.43 -8.60 -2.29
N ALA A 39 5.47 -9.51 -1.33
CA ALA A 39 4.28 -10.13 -0.74
C ALA A 39 4.23 -9.84 0.76
N VAL A 40 3.02 -9.72 1.29
CA VAL A 40 2.77 -9.48 2.71
C VAL A 40 1.48 -10.16 3.14
N THR A 41 1.43 -10.64 4.38
CA THR A 41 0.19 -11.11 4.99
C THR A 41 -0.42 -9.98 5.80
N VAL A 42 -1.66 -9.62 5.53
CA VAL A 42 -2.42 -8.70 6.37
C VAL A 42 -3.28 -9.51 7.33
N ALA A 43 -3.07 -9.34 8.64
CA ALA A 43 -3.97 -9.85 9.67
C ALA A 43 -5.09 -8.82 9.87
N ALA A 44 -6.13 -8.91 9.05
CA ALA A 44 -7.26 -7.98 9.04
C ALA A 44 -8.14 -8.20 10.28
N LEU A 45 -8.45 -7.09 10.96
CA LEU A 45 -9.20 -7.08 12.21
C LEU A 45 -10.70 -7.09 11.93
N HIS A 46 -11.45 -7.90 12.69
CA HIS A 46 -12.91 -7.86 12.76
C HIS A 46 -13.40 -8.34 14.14
N GLY A 47 -14.72 -8.39 14.34
CA GLY A 47 -15.31 -8.76 15.62
C GLY A 47 -15.39 -7.59 16.61
N ALA A 48 -15.62 -7.91 17.88
CA ALA A 48 -15.77 -6.93 18.95
C ALA A 48 -14.40 -6.39 19.43
N ALA A 49 -14.37 -5.17 19.95
CA ALA A 49 -13.10 -4.53 20.38
C ALA A 49 -12.43 -5.24 21.57
N ASP A 50 -13.23 -5.90 22.41
CA ASP A 50 -12.82 -6.72 23.56
C ASP A 50 -12.58 -8.20 23.20
N SER A 51 -13.00 -8.63 22.00
CA SER A 51 -12.84 -9.98 21.47
C SER A 51 -12.46 -9.92 20.00
N VAL A 52 -11.27 -9.40 19.74
CA VAL A 52 -10.76 -9.16 18.38
C VAL A 52 -10.50 -10.49 17.66
N GLU A 53 -11.02 -10.59 16.45
CA GLU A 53 -10.79 -11.70 15.53
C GLU A 53 -9.93 -11.28 14.33
N TYR A 54 -9.33 -12.27 13.66
CA TYR A 54 -8.39 -12.06 12.57
C TYR A 54 -8.73 -12.89 11.35
N SER A 55 -8.79 -12.22 10.20
CA SER A 55 -8.76 -12.83 8.88
C SER A 55 -7.41 -12.58 8.23
N TYR A 56 -6.69 -13.63 7.85
CA TYR A 56 -5.37 -13.51 7.24
C TYR A 56 -5.46 -13.49 5.73
N ILE A 57 -4.97 -12.42 5.11
CA ILE A 57 -4.99 -12.21 3.66
C ILE A 57 -3.55 -12.14 3.15
N ASP A 58 -3.17 -13.07 2.27
CA ASP A 58 -1.89 -13.05 1.60
C ASP A 58 -1.96 -12.14 0.37
N CYS A 59 -1.33 -10.97 0.47
CA CYS A 59 -1.36 -9.94 -0.55
C CYS A 59 -0.07 -9.89 -1.38
N LYS A 60 -0.22 -9.78 -2.69
CA LYS A 60 0.80 -9.14 -3.53
C LYS A 60 0.71 -7.63 -3.32
N VAL A 61 1.81 -6.97 -3.03
CA VAL A 61 1.84 -5.51 -2.94
C VAL A 61 1.90 -4.95 -4.35
N VAL A 62 1.04 -3.98 -4.66
CA VAL A 62 0.92 -3.40 -6.00
C VAL A 62 0.92 -1.88 -5.88
N GLY A 63 1.76 -1.24 -6.69
CA GLY A 63 1.88 0.22 -6.75
C GLY A 63 3.10 0.73 -5.99
N ALA A 64 3.80 1.69 -6.60
CA ALA A 64 5.11 2.16 -6.11
C ALA A 64 5.07 2.68 -4.67
N GLN A 65 4.02 3.42 -4.29
CA GLN A 65 3.89 3.96 -2.94
C GLN A 65 3.63 2.85 -1.91
N ALA A 66 2.71 1.92 -2.20
CA ALA A 66 2.44 0.79 -1.31
C ALA A 66 3.69 -0.08 -1.11
N GLU A 67 4.43 -0.35 -2.18
CA GLU A 67 5.70 -1.10 -2.11
C GLU A 67 6.74 -0.39 -1.24
N LYS A 68 6.94 0.92 -1.45
CA LYS A 68 7.87 1.73 -0.65
C LYS A 68 7.52 1.68 0.84
N LEU A 69 6.25 1.84 1.17
CA LEU A 69 5.75 1.84 2.55
C LEU A 69 5.91 0.47 3.22
N VAL A 70 5.56 -0.62 2.53
CA VAL A 70 5.73 -1.98 3.07
C VAL A 70 7.21 -2.31 3.26
N ARG A 71 8.08 -1.93 2.32
CA ARG A 71 9.54 -2.11 2.47
C ARG A 71 10.09 -1.37 3.70
N ARG A 72 9.67 -0.12 3.92
CA ARG A 72 10.03 0.65 5.13
C ARG A 72 9.61 -0.04 6.43
N CYS A 73 8.54 -0.81 6.41
CA CYS A 73 8.03 -1.53 7.59
C CYS A 73 8.72 -2.88 7.84
N LYS A 74 9.57 -3.36 6.92
CA LYS A 74 10.16 -4.71 6.98
C LYS A 74 10.91 -4.95 8.29
N GLU A 75 11.83 -4.05 8.65
CA GLU A 75 12.62 -4.14 9.89
C GLU A 75 11.74 -4.13 11.14
N ALA A 76 10.68 -3.32 11.16
CA ALA A 76 9.75 -3.26 12.29
C ALA A 76 8.98 -4.59 12.45
N VAL A 77 8.52 -5.18 11.35
CA VAL A 77 7.84 -6.49 11.36
C VAL A 77 8.81 -7.61 11.78
N GLU A 78 10.04 -7.60 11.27
CA GLU A 78 11.08 -8.58 11.65
C GLU A 78 11.48 -8.45 13.12
N ALA A 79 11.50 -7.23 13.66
CA ALA A 79 11.67 -6.95 15.08
C ALA A 79 10.41 -7.24 15.94
N LYS A 80 9.38 -7.85 15.36
CA LYS A 80 8.10 -8.19 16.01
C LYS A 80 7.34 -6.99 16.61
N LYS A 81 7.55 -5.79 16.08
CA LYS A 81 6.77 -4.60 16.45
C LYS A 81 5.36 -4.69 15.88
N LYS A 82 4.40 -4.04 16.54
CA LYS A 82 3.02 -3.97 16.08
C LYS A 82 2.88 -2.94 14.98
N VAL A 83 2.95 -3.38 13.73
CA VAL A 83 2.74 -2.52 12.55
C VAL A 83 1.28 -2.59 12.10
N LEU A 84 0.46 -1.67 12.61
CA LEU A 84 -0.95 -1.54 12.27
C LEU A 84 -1.13 -0.59 11.09
N ILE A 85 -1.95 -0.96 10.11
CA ILE A 85 -2.23 -0.14 8.93
C ILE A 85 -3.73 -0.02 8.67
N SER A 86 -4.12 1.08 8.01
CA SER A 86 -5.38 1.14 7.25
C SER A 86 -5.09 0.82 5.80
N PHE A 87 -5.82 -0.13 5.22
CA PHE A 87 -5.52 -0.69 3.91
C PHE A 87 -6.71 -0.64 2.95
N ARG A 88 -6.39 -0.72 1.65
CA ARG A 88 -7.30 -1.15 0.59
C ARG A 88 -6.68 -2.33 -0.15
N ILE A 89 -7.38 -3.47 -0.13
CA ILE A 89 -7.04 -4.68 -0.86
C ILE A 89 -8.01 -4.80 -2.03
N GLY A 90 -7.48 -5.03 -3.23
CA GLY A 90 -8.25 -5.29 -4.44
C GLY A 90 -8.30 -6.76 -4.79
N ASP A 91 -9.44 -7.18 -5.34
CA ASP A 91 -9.76 -8.54 -5.79
C ASP A 91 -9.33 -9.58 -4.77
N ILE A 92 -10.16 -9.83 -3.76
CA ILE A 92 -9.91 -10.95 -2.86
C ILE A 92 -10.40 -12.26 -3.49
N TRP A 93 -9.64 -13.34 -3.34
CA TRP A 93 -10.06 -14.68 -3.78
C TRP A 93 -9.52 -15.76 -2.85
N ALA A 94 -10.24 -16.88 -2.76
CA ALA A 94 -9.76 -18.08 -2.07
C ALA A 94 -8.87 -18.89 -3.02
N ASP A 95 -7.67 -19.23 -2.56
CA ASP A 95 -6.73 -20.10 -3.27
C ASP A 95 -6.67 -21.46 -2.58
N PRO A 96 -7.35 -22.48 -3.13
CA PRO A 96 -7.37 -23.81 -2.54
C PRO A 96 -6.03 -24.51 -2.71
N PHE A 97 -5.61 -25.23 -1.68
CA PHE A 97 -4.39 -26.05 -1.71
C PHE A 97 -4.57 -27.32 -0.89
N ILE A 98 -3.66 -28.27 -1.10
CA ILE A 98 -3.59 -29.49 -0.30
C ILE A 98 -2.33 -29.42 0.54
N HIS A 99 -2.48 -29.64 1.85
CA HIS A 99 -1.33 -29.72 2.77
C HIS A 99 -0.41 -30.86 2.34
N GLN A 100 0.84 -30.54 1.98
CA GLN A 100 1.79 -31.54 1.52
C GLN A 100 2.54 -32.24 2.67
N LYS A 101 2.57 -31.64 3.86
CA LYS A 101 3.35 -32.09 5.02
C LYS A 101 2.61 -31.76 6.32
N GLY A 102 3.02 -32.40 7.41
CA GLY A 102 2.47 -32.18 8.76
C GLY A 102 1.21 -33.00 9.05
N GLU A 103 0.59 -32.77 10.21
CA GLU A 103 -0.56 -33.56 10.70
C GLU A 103 -1.80 -33.47 9.77
N LYS A 104 -1.91 -32.39 9.01
CA LYS A 104 -3.00 -32.17 8.05
C LYS A 104 -2.66 -32.67 6.64
N GLN A 105 -1.58 -33.41 6.44
CA GLN A 105 -1.16 -33.88 5.12
C GLN A 105 -2.32 -34.55 4.36
N GLY A 106 -2.49 -34.17 3.10
CA GLY A 106 -3.55 -34.68 2.22
C GLY A 106 -4.91 -34.01 2.39
N ARG A 107 -5.11 -33.14 3.40
CA ARG A 107 -6.38 -32.42 3.59
C ARG A 107 -6.45 -31.17 2.70
N PRO A 108 -7.62 -30.88 2.10
CA PRO A 108 -7.85 -29.63 1.40
C PRO A 108 -7.96 -28.47 2.40
N ASP A 109 -7.47 -27.31 1.99
CA ASP A 109 -7.56 -26.05 2.73
C ASP A 109 -7.55 -24.89 1.72
N ALA A 110 -7.77 -23.65 2.17
CA ALA A 110 -7.74 -22.48 1.31
C ALA A 110 -7.09 -21.27 1.99
N SER A 111 -6.27 -20.55 1.23
CA SER A 111 -5.69 -19.27 1.66
C SER A 111 -6.46 -18.13 1.02
N LEU A 112 -6.81 -17.11 1.80
CA LEU A 112 -7.36 -15.88 1.24
C LEU A 112 -6.21 -15.04 0.65
N LYS A 113 -6.35 -14.66 -0.61
CA LYS A 113 -5.36 -13.87 -1.35
C LYS A 113 -5.97 -12.57 -1.86
N GLY A 114 -5.11 -11.60 -2.17
CA GLY A 114 -5.52 -10.34 -2.78
C GLY A 114 -4.36 -9.47 -3.24
N ARG A 115 -4.66 -8.23 -3.62
CA ARG A 115 -3.67 -7.23 -4.03
C ARG A 115 -3.71 -6.06 -3.05
N LEU A 116 -2.63 -5.80 -2.32
CA LEU A 116 -2.56 -4.62 -1.45
C LEU A 116 -2.30 -3.40 -2.35
N LEU A 117 -3.33 -2.57 -2.52
CA LEU A 117 -3.32 -1.45 -3.47
C LEU A 117 -2.92 -0.13 -2.80
N PHE A 118 -3.31 0.06 -1.55
CA PHE A 118 -3.14 1.34 -0.86
C PHE A 118 -3.04 1.16 0.64
N ILE A 119 -2.23 2.02 1.27
CA ILE A 119 -2.08 2.16 2.72
C ILE A 119 -2.40 3.61 3.06
N SER A 120 -3.44 3.85 3.84
CA SER A 120 -3.85 5.22 4.21
C SER A 120 -2.96 5.80 5.30
N TRP A 121 -2.62 5.00 6.30
CA TRP A 121 -1.76 5.38 7.42
C TRP A 121 -1.09 4.15 8.01
N ILE A 122 0.00 4.37 8.74
CA ILE A 122 0.78 3.32 9.42
C ILE A 122 1.05 3.74 10.86
N LYS A 123 0.78 2.84 11.80
CA LYS A 123 1.17 2.96 13.20
C LYS A 123 2.14 1.85 13.57
N VAL A 124 3.25 2.20 14.21
CA VAL A 124 4.21 1.25 14.77
C VAL A 124 4.17 1.39 16.29
N ASP A 125 3.80 0.31 16.98
CA ASP A 125 3.64 0.27 18.44
C ASP A 125 2.72 1.41 18.97
N GLY A 126 1.68 1.74 18.21
CA GLY A 126 0.71 2.78 18.56
C GLY A 126 1.04 4.18 18.03
N THR A 127 2.28 4.43 17.61
CA THR A 127 2.73 5.73 17.10
C THR A 127 2.53 5.83 15.60
N THR A 128 1.83 6.87 15.11
CA THR A 128 1.67 7.13 13.68
C THR A 128 3.02 7.52 13.07
N VAL A 129 3.45 6.79 12.05
CA VAL A 129 4.72 7.02 11.32
C VAL A 129 4.52 7.41 9.85
N TYR A 130 3.26 7.36 9.40
CA TYR A 130 2.83 7.69 8.05
C TYR A 130 1.33 8.01 8.04
N ASP A 131 0.95 9.06 7.32
CA ASP A 131 -0.43 9.38 6.94
C ASP A 131 -0.45 9.97 5.52
N ALA A 132 -1.25 9.37 4.64
CA ALA A 132 -1.33 9.77 3.24
C ALA A 132 -1.99 11.14 3.04
N LYS A 133 -2.87 11.57 3.94
CA LYS A 133 -3.49 12.91 3.88
C LYS A 133 -2.45 13.99 4.16
N GLU A 134 -1.66 13.80 5.22
CA GLU A 134 -0.58 14.73 5.58
C GLU A 134 0.50 14.80 4.48
N GLU A 135 0.83 13.68 3.84
CA GLU A 135 1.80 13.65 2.74
C GLU A 135 1.28 14.40 1.50
N ALA A 136 -0.01 14.26 1.18
CA ALA A 136 -0.64 14.99 0.09
C ALA A 136 -0.68 16.51 0.36
N GLU A 137 -0.98 16.93 1.58
CA GLU A 137 -0.99 18.34 1.99
C GLU A 137 0.42 18.97 1.91
N LYS A 138 1.45 18.25 2.38
CA LYS A 138 2.85 18.71 2.26
C LYS A 138 3.32 18.84 0.81
N ALA A 139 2.90 17.92 -0.06
CA ALA A 139 3.21 17.98 -1.49
C ALA A 139 2.58 19.20 -2.18
N GLN A 140 1.42 19.66 -1.70
CA GLN A 140 0.74 20.84 -2.22
C GLN A 140 1.36 22.15 -1.70
N GLN A 141 1.84 22.19 -0.45
CA GLN A 141 2.46 23.38 0.13
C GLN A 141 3.90 23.63 -0.35
N GLY A 142 4.62 22.58 -0.77
CA GLY A 142 5.99 22.68 -1.31
C GLY A 142 6.12 23.22 -2.75
N GLN A 143 5.02 23.59 -3.41
CA GLN A 143 5.00 24.14 -4.78
C GLN A 143 4.71 25.65 -4.84
N GLY A 144 4.78 26.37 -3.71
CA GLY A 144 4.48 27.80 -3.61
C GLY A 144 5.64 28.65 -3.10
N GLU A 145 6.74 28.75 -3.85
CA GLU A 145 7.62 29.93 -3.75
C GLU A 145 7.36 30.84 -4.98
N PRO A 146 6.78 32.04 -4.82
CA PRO A 146 6.81 33.05 -5.85
C PRO A 146 8.21 33.64 -5.92
N GLN A 147 8.85 33.57 -7.09
CA GLN A 147 10.01 34.40 -7.41
C GLN A 147 9.58 35.87 -7.33
N GLY A 148 9.94 36.51 -6.21
CA GLY A 148 9.85 37.94 -6.03
C GLY A 148 10.78 38.67 -7.00
N GLU A 149 10.15 39.35 -7.94
CA GLU A 149 10.65 40.45 -8.76
C GLU A 149 11.53 41.43 -7.94
N PRO A 150 12.74 41.80 -8.41
CA PRO A 150 13.37 43.04 -7.98
C PRO A 150 12.77 44.19 -8.78
N ALA A 151 12.08 45.06 -8.04
CA ALA A 151 11.51 46.32 -8.46
C ALA A 151 12.48 47.18 -9.31
N ALA A 152 11.95 47.73 -10.39
CA ALA A 152 12.51 48.89 -11.06
C ALA A 152 12.47 50.12 -10.12
N PRO A 153 13.52 50.97 -10.08
CA PRO A 153 13.39 52.33 -9.62
C PRO A 153 13.14 53.27 -10.82
N ALA A 154 12.01 53.96 -10.80
CA ALA A 154 11.76 55.11 -11.66
C ALA A 154 12.43 56.38 -11.10
N GLU A 155 13.19 57.05 -11.96
CA GLU A 155 13.14 58.49 -12.28
C GLU A 155 13.46 59.59 -11.24
N GLN A 156 14.40 60.48 -11.60
CA GLN A 156 14.46 61.95 -11.33
C GLN A 156 15.78 62.50 -11.91
N ALA A 157 15.96 63.71 -12.43
CA ALA A 157 15.15 64.80 -12.98
C ALA A 157 16.14 65.81 -13.61
N ALA A 158 15.69 66.52 -14.66
CA ALA A 158 16.09 67.84 -15.17
C ALA A 158 17.51 68.43 -14.92
N ALA A 159 18.21 68.77 -16.02
CA ALA A 159 18.66 70.13 -16.39
C ALA A 159 19.12 70.16 -17.85
#